data_AF-A0AAV2H004-F1
#
_entry.id   AF-A0AAV2H004-F1
#
_cell.length_a   1.000
_cell.length_b   1.000
_cell.length_c   1.000
_cell.angle_alpha   90.00
_cell.angle_beta   90.00
_cell.angle_gamma   90.00
#
_symmetry.space_group_name_H-M   'P 1'
#
loop_
_entity.id
_entity.type
_entity.pdbx_description
1 polymer ?
#
loop_
_entity_poly.entity_id
_entity_poly.type
_entity_poly.pdbx_seq_one_letter_code
_entity_poly.pdbx_strand_id
1 'polypeptide(L)'
;MRSVNKYNELVIKYGNSVNFLTIYIREAHASDSEWPDTRTYSIKNHRTLTDRLEAAAGLQEFGVAGRLMVDSMDDLSLLHYGALPERLCVIGTNGVVLYLGEMGPWGYSLNDLEHCLENLIE
;
A
#
# COMPACT_ATOMS: atom_id res chain seq x y z
N MET A 1 9.18 3.32 -6.54
CA MET A 1 8.63 3.11 -5.18
C MET A 1 9.58 3.74 -4.16
N ARG A 2 9.25 4.92 -3.64
CA ARG A 2 10.11 5.59 -2.64
C ARG A 2 9.80 4.98 -1.27
N SER A 3 10.79 4.29 -0.70
CA SER A 3 10.90 3.92 0.72
C SER A 3 10.24 2.63 1.24
N VAL A 4 10.41 1.50 0.53
CA VAL A 4 10.19 0.16 1.12
C VAL A 4 11.01 0.00 2.42
N ASN A 5 12.24 0.52 2.45
CA ASN A 5 13.11 0.44 3.63
C ASN A 5 12.50 1.09 4.87
N LYS A 6 11.99 2.33 4.79
CA LYS A 6 11.38 2.99 5.96
C LYS A 6 10.11 2.29 6.39
N TYR A 7 9.30 1.79 5.45
CA TYR A 7 8.13 0.99 5.81
C TYR A 7 8.55 -0.27 6.58
N ASN A 8 9.58 -0.99 6.11
CA ASN A 8 10.10 -2.16 6.78
C ASN A 8 10.66 -1.85 8.17
N GLU A 9 11.32 -0.70 8.36
CA GLU A 9 11.75 -0.24 9.67
C GLU A 9 10.57 -0.08 10.64
N LEU A 10 9.44 0.46 10.19
CA LEU A 10 8.22 0.57 11.01
C LEU A 10 7.63 -0.80 11.34
N VAL A 11 7.62 -1.73 10.36
CA VAL A 11 7.18 -3.11 10.60
C VAL A 11 8.00 -3.77 11.71
N ILE A 12 9.32 -3.58 11.69
CA ILE A 12 10.23 -4.11 12.72
C ILE A 12 10.01 -3.41 14.06
N LYS A 13 9.92 -2.06 14.07
CA LYS A 13 9.79 -1.26 15.29
C LYS A 13 8.48 -1.53 16.03
N TYR A 14 7.37 -1.65 15.32
CA TYR A 14 6.02 -1.75 15.91
C TYR A 14 5.35 -3.12 15.75
N GLY A 15 5.99 -4.10 15.11
CA GLY A 15 5.38 -5.40 14.78
C GLY A 15 4.91 -6.23 15.97
N ASN A 16 5.35 -5.92 17.20
CA ASN A 16 4.85 -6.55 18.42
C ASN A 16 3.54 -5.92 18.93
N SER A 17 3.24 -4.69 18.55
CA SER A 17 2.08 -3.92 19.04
C SER A 17 0.98 -3.78 17.99
N VAL A 18 1.33 -3.76 16.70
CA VAL A 18 0.39 -3.60 15.59
C VAL A 18 0.65 -4.61 14.48
N ASN A 19 -0.37 -4.86 13.67
CA ASN A 19 -0.23 -5.70 12.47
C ASN A 19 -0.11 -4.84 11.23
N PHE A 20 0.84 -5.18 10.37
CA PHE A 20 1.07 -4.52 9.10
C PHE A 20 0.54 -5.37 7.95
N LEU A 21 -0.25 -4.73 7.07
CA LEU A 21 -0.85 -5.34 5.89
C LEU A 21 -0.68 -4.39 4.71
N THR A 22 0.02 -4.85 3.68
CA THR A 22 0.08 -4.19 2.37
C THR A 22 -0.96 -4.83 1.47
N ILE A 23 -1.80 -4.02 0.82
CA ILE A 23 -2.77 -4.50 -0.19
C ILE A 23 -2.33 -3.95 -1.54
N TYR A 24 -1.98 -4.86 -2.45
CA TYR A 24 -1.66 -4.51 -3.84
C TYR A 24 -2.95 -4.22 -4.61
N ILE A 25 -3.08 -2.99 -5.11
CA ILE A 25 -4.23 -2.51 -5.88
C ILE A 25 -3.89 -2.43 -7.37
N ARG A 26 -4.82 -1.98 -8.21
CA ARG A 26 -4.52 -1.74 -9.64
C ARG A 26 -3.47 -0.66 -9.84
N GLU A 27 -2.73 -0.77 -10.95
CA GLU A 27 -1.72 0.21 -11.36
C GLU A 27 -2.33 1.60 -11.53
N ALA A 28 -1.74 2.61 -10.89
CA ALA A 28 -2.10 4.01 -11.13
C ALA A 28 -1.65 4.49 -12.52
N HIS A 29 -0.56 3.92 -13.04
CA HIS A 29 0.10 4.33 -14.29
C HIS A 29 0.43 3.12 -15.18
N ALA A 30 -0.57 2.26 -15.43
CA ALA A 30 -0.41 1.10 -16.31
C ALA A 30 0.14 1.50 -17.69
N SER A 31 0.99 0.65 -18.26
CA SER A 31 1.68 0.91 -19.53
C SER A 31 0.75 0.96 -20.74
N ASP A 32 -0.45 0.41 -20.64
CA ASP A 32 -1.52 0.48 -21.63
C ASP A 32 -2.65 1.46 -21.23
N SER A 33 -2.40 2.37 -20.29
CA SER A 33 -3.33 3.44 -19.91
C SER A 33 -3.06 4.76 -20.64
N GLU A 34 -3.94 5.75 -20.43
CA GLU A 34 -3.80 7.11 -20.96
C GLU A 34 -2.57 7.85 -20.42
N TRP A 35 -2.07 7.47 -19.23
CA TRP A 35 -0.97 8.13 -18.53
C TRP A 35 0.05 7.11 -18.01
N PRO A 36 0.79 6.43 -18.92
CA PRO A 36 1.69 5.34 -18.55
C PRO A 36 2.97 5.85 -17.85
N ASP A 37 3.48 5.08 -16.89
CA ASP A 37 4.84 5.28 -16.37
C ASP A 37 5.82 4.42 -17.18
N THR A 38 6.68 5.07 -17.96
CA THR A 38 7.64 4.40 -18.85
C THR A 38 9.01 4.19 -18.21
N ARG A 39 9.21 4.58 -16.94
CA ARG A 39 10.56 4.76 -16.39
C ARG A 39 11.14 3.53 -15.69
N THR A 40 10.32 2.67 -15.09
CA THR A 40 10.86 1.68 -14.14
C THR A 40 10.21 0.31 -14.19
N TYR A 41 8.87 0.22 -14.25
CA TYR A 41 8.14 -1.05 -14.35
C TYR A 41 6.95 -0.87 -15.29
N SER A 42 7.00 -1.52 -16.45
CA SER A 42 5.94 -1.45 -17.47
C SER A 42 4.91 -2.55 -17.21
N ILE A 43 4.01 -2.31 -16.26
CA ILE A 43 2.93 -3.23 -15.91
C ILE A 43 1.67 -2.77 -16.63
N LYS A 44 0.96 -3.68 -17.29
CA LYS A 44 -0.33 -3.38 -17.95
C LYS A 44 -1.47 -3.39 -16.93
N ASN A 45 -2.61 -2.85 -17.30
CA ASN A 45 -3.82 -3.03 -16.51
C ASN A 45 -4.11 -4.53 -16.29
N HIS A 46 -4.28 -4.91 -15.03
CA HIS A 46 -4.66 -6.27 -14.67
C HIS A 46 -6.04 -6.60 -15.23
N ARG A 47 -6.15 -7.64 -16.05
CA ARG A 47 -7.42 -8.15 -16.57
C ARG A 47 -7.92 -9.34 -15.77
N THR A 48 -7.00 -10.02 -15.08
CA THR A 48 -7.29 -11.16 -14.22
C THR A 48 -6.64 -10.98 -12.85
N LEU A 49 -7.12 -11.75 -11.87
CA LEU A 49 -6.48 -11.81 -10.56
C LEU A 49 -5.04 -12.33 -10.65
N THR A 50 -4.76 -13.24 -11.59
CA THR A 50 -3.41 -13.75 -11.84
C THR A 50 -2.45 -12.64 -12.26
N ASP A 51 -2.86 -11.76 -13.19
CA ASP A 51 -2.05 -10.62 -13.62
C ASP A 51 -1.65 -9.74 -12.40
N ARG A 52 -2.62 -9.51 -11.50
CA ARG A 52 -2.41 -8.70 -10.30
C ARG A 52 -1.53 -9.40 -9.27
N LEU A 53 -1.65 -10.73 -9.15
CA LEU A 53 -0.80 -11.54 -8.29
C LEU A 53 0.66 -11.55 -8.79
N GLU A 54 0.88 -11.62 -10.11
CA GLU A 54 2.22 -11.53 -10.70
C GLU A 54 2.88 -10.17 -10.42
N ALA A 55 2.11 -9.08 -10.57
CA ALA A 55 2.57 -7.74 -10.24
C ALA A 55 2.91 -7.59 -8.73
N ALA A 56 2.05 -8.13 -7.86
CA ALA A 56 2.30 -8.17 -6.41
C ALA A 56 3.51 -9.03 -6.03
N ALA A 57 3.76 -10.14 -6.72
CA ALA A 57 4.97 -10.94 -6.53
C ALA A 57 6.24 -10.12 -6.87
N GLY A 58 6.19 -9.30 -7.91
CA GLY A 58 7.25 -8.33 -8.20
C GLY A 58 7.49 -7.36 -7.03
N LEU A 59 6.44 -6.85 -6.38
CA LEU A 59 6.59 -6.06 -5.15
C LEU A 59 7.22 -6.84 -3.99
N GLN A 60 6.89 -8.12 -3.86
CA GLN A 60 7.49 -8.98 -2.84
C GLN A 60 9.00 -9.14 -3.05
N GLU A 61 9.46 -9.23 -4.31
CA GLU A 61 10.88 -9.28 -4.65
C GLU A 61 11.64 -7.99 -4.28
N PHE A 62 10.95 -6.84 -4.21
CA PHE A 62 11.51 -5.59 -3.66
C PHE A 62 11.67 -5.60 -2.14
N GLY A 63 11.23 -6.67 -1.47
CA GLY A 63 11.47 -6.88 -0.04
C GLY A 63 10.50 -6.14 0.87
N VAL A 64 9.24 -5.91 0.46
CA VAL A 64 8.22 -5.37 1.36
C VAL A 64 8.01 -6.29 2.56
N ALA A 65 8.12 -5.77 3.78
CA ALA A 65 7.93 -6.51 5.01
C ALA A 65 6.44 -6.63 5.37
N GLY A 66 6.12 -7.56 6.28
CA GLY A 66 4.75 -7.79 6.73
C GLY A 66 3.94 -8.65 5.76
N ARG A 67 2.61 -8.64 5.94
CA ARG A 67 1.72 -9.41 5.07
C ARG A 67 1.42 -8.64 3.79
N LEU A 68 1.57 -9.29 2.64
CA LEU A 68 1.14 -8.78 1.35
C LEU A 68 -0.11 -9.53 0.91
N MET A 69 -1.17 -8.78 0.60
CA MET A 69 -2.40 -9.27 0.00
C MET A 69 -2.65 -8.53 -1.32
N VAL A 70 -3.61 -9.02 -2.10
CA VAL A 70 -4.01 -8.44 -3.38
C VAL A 70 -5.48 -8.08 -3.30
N ASP A 71 -5.82 -6.86 -3.74
CA ASP A 71 -7.21 -6.43 -3.80
C ASP A 71 -7.99 -7.25 -4.85
N SER A 72 -9.28 -7.46 -4.59
CA SER A 72 -10.19 -8.10 -5.52
C SER A 72 -10.22 -7.38 -6.88
N MET A 73 -10.56 -8.09 -7.96
CA MET A 73 -10.70 -7.47 -9.28
C MET A 73 -11.82 -6.43 -9.36
N ASP A 74 -12.74 -6.41 -8.38
CA ASP A 74 -13.77 -5.38 -8.21
C ASP A 74 -13.24 -4.11 -7.50
N ASP A 75 -11.94 -4.07 -7.17
CA ASP A 75 -11.26 -2.93 -6.53
C ASP A 75 -11.89 -2.48 -5.20
N LEU A 76 -12.47 -3.42 -4.44
CA LEU A 76 -13.21 -3.11 -3.21
C LEU A 76 -12.38 -2.34 -2.19
N SER A 77 -11.13 -2.75 -1.94
CA SER A 77 -10.27 -2.08 -0.97
C SER A 77 -9.86 -0.69 -1.47
N LEU A 78 -9.52 -0.60 -2.75
CA LEU A 78 -9.24 0.69 -3.39
C LEU A 78 -10.42 1.66 -3.25
N LEU A 79 -11.64 1.20 -3.52
CA LEU A 79 -12.85 2.03 -3.48
C LEU A 79 -13.22 2.44 -2.05
N HIS A 80 -13.20 1.50 -1.11
CA HIS A 80 -13.61 1.77 0.28
C HIS A 80 -12.64 2.71 1.01
N TYR A 81 -11.34 2.65 0.70
CA TYR A 81 -10.32 3.49 1.35
C TYR A 81 -9.87 4.66 0.47
N GLY A 82 -10.40 4.79 -0.75
CA GLY A 82 -9.95 5.79 -1.73
C GLY A 82 -8.44 5.74 -1.92
N ALA A 83 -7.89 4.54 -2.16
CA ALA A 83 -6.47 4.25 -1.98
C ALA A 83 -5.59 4.57 -3.20
N LEU A 84 -6.16 4.99 -4.32
CA LEU A 84 -5.39 5.33 -5.52
C LEU A 84 -4.75 6.73 -5.36
N PRO A 85 -3.49 6.95 -5.76
CA PRO A 85 -2.55 5.98 -6.31
C PRO A 85 -1.90 5.08 -5.25
N GLU A 86 -1.73 5.61 -4.04
CA GLU A 86 -1.31 4.87 -2.83
C GLU A 86 -1.84 5.59 -1.59
N ARG A 87 -2.04 4.86 -0.49
CA ARG A 87 -2.57 5.42 0.76
C ARG A 87 -2.20 4.59 1.97
N LEU A 88 -2.05 5.25 3.12
CA LEU A 88 -1.82 4.64 4.42
C LEU A 88 -3.08 4.76 5.28
N CYS A 89 -3.40 3.72 6.03
CA CYS A 89 -4.56 3.68 6.92
C CYS A 89 -4.20 2.94 8.20
N VAL A 90 -4.69 3.43 9.35
CA VAL A 90 -4.65 2.72 10.63
C VAL A 90 -6.08 2.42 11.06
N ILE A 91 -6.34 1.16 11.36
CA ILE A 91 -7.64 0.66 11.80
C ILE A 91 -7.51 0.18 13.24
N GLY A 92 -8.36 0.70 14.12
CA GLY A 92 -8.42 0.29 15.52
C GLY A 92 -8.99 -1.12 15.68
N THR A 93 -8.79 -1.72 16.86
CA THR A 93 -9.30 -3.07 17.18
C THR A 93 -10.82 -3.18 17.17
N ASN A 94 -11.53 -2.05 17.23
CA ASN A 94 -12.98 -1.94 17.08
C ASN A 94 -13.44 -1.78 15.62
N GLY A 95 -12.54 -1.84 14.64
CA GLY A 95 -12.84 -1.67 13.23
C GLY A 95 -13.00 -0.23 12.76
N VAL A 96 -12.68 0.77 13.60
CA VAL A 96 -12.77 2.19 13.25
C VAL A 96 -11.45 2.66 12.63
N VAL A 97 -11.54 3.45 11.56
CA VAL A 97 -10.36 4.11 10.97
C VAL A 97 -9.89 5.22 11.91
N LEU A 98 -8.68 5.07 12.46
CA LEU A 98 -8.05 6.03 13.38
C LEU A 98 -7.17 7.03 12.66
N TYR A 99 -6.64 6.64 11.50
CA TYR A 99 -5.84 7.50 10.62
C TYR A 99 -6.08 7.09 9.18
N LEU A 100 -6.28 8.08 8.32
CA LEU A 100 -6.34 7.92 6.88
C LEU A 100 -5.44 8.98 6.26
N GLY A 101 -4.30 8.54 5.74
CA GLY A 101 -3.31 9.44 5.14
C GLY A 101 -3.86 10.15 3.90
N GLU A 102 -3.19 11.23 3.51
CA GLU A 102 -3.48 11.92 2.25
C GLU A 102 -3.11 11.05 1.04
N MET A 103 -3.72 11.35 -0.11
CA MET A 103 -3.44 10.62 -1.34
C MET A 103 -1.97 10.78 -1.76
N GLY A 104 -1.32 9.66 -2.08
CA GLY A 104 0.01 9.70 -2.65
C GLY A 104 0.04 10.27 -4.07
N PRO A 105 1.23 10.47 -4.64
CA PRO A 105 2.52 10.36 -3.96
C PRO A 105 2.84 11.56 -3.05
N TRP A 106 2.11 12.68 -3.12
CA TRP A 106 2.48 13.90 -2.37
C TRP A 106 2.05 13.87 -0.91
N GLY A 107 0.95 13.20 -0.59
CA GLY A 107 0.44 13.01 0.76
C GLY A 107 0.97 11.75 1.46
N TYR A 108 1.73 10.90 0.76
CA TYR A 108 2.24 9.66 1.33
C TYR A 108 3.42 9.94 2.26
N SER A 109 3.19 9.88 3.57
CA SER A 109 4.19 10.12 4.61
C SER A 109 4.24 8.96 5.61
N LEU A 110 5.36 8.22 5.60
CA LEU A 110 5.65 7.22 6.63
C LEU A 110 6.04 7.85 7.97
N ASN A 111 6.48 9.11 7.97
CA ASN A 111 6.74 9.85 9.21
C ASN A 111 5.43 10.22 9.92
N ASP A 112 4.39 10.60 9.17
CA ASP A 112 3.08 10.92 9.74
C ASP A 112 2.43 9.65 10.29
N LEU A 113 2.58 8.53 9.59
CA LEU A 113 2.19 7.22 10.10
C LEU A 113 2.94 6.86 11.39
N GLU A 114 4.27 7.03 11.43
CA GLU A 114 5.07 6.75 12.62
C GLU A 114 4.60 7.59 13.81
N HIS A 115 4.40 8.90 13.62
CA HIS A 115 3.89 9.79 14.65
C HIS A 115 2.49 9.38 15.12
N CYS A 116 1.60 8.96 14.21
CA CYS A 116 0.29 8.43 14.56
C CYS A 116 0.40 7.17 15.43
N LEU A 117 1.28 6.23 15.07
CA LEU A 117 1.50 5.01 15.83
C LEU A 117 2.07 5.30 17.23
N GLU A 118 2.99 6.25 17.37
CA GLU A 118 3.53 6.66 18.67
C GLU A 118 2.42 7.15 19.61
N ASN A 119 1.52 8.00 19.12
CA ASN A 119 0.39 8.52 19.91
C ASN A 119 -0.69 7.46 20.26
N LEU A 120 -0.71 6.32 19.55
CA LEU A 120 -1.71 5.26 19.75
C LEU A 120 -1.21 4.10 20.62
N ILE A 121 0.11 3.96 20.79
CA ILE A 121 0.76 2.82 21.46
C ILE A 121 1.32 3.22 22.84
N GLU A 122 1.42 4.52 23.15
CA GLU A 122 1.61 5.02 24.53
C GLU A 122 0.45 4.62 25.46
#